data_AF-A0A7V6ECU3-F1
#
_entry.id   AF-A0A7V6ECU3-F1
#
_cell.length_a   1.000
_cell.length_b   1.000
_cell.length_c   1.000
_cell.angle_alpha   90.00
_cell.angle_beta   90.00
_cell.angle_gamma   90.00
#
_symmetry.space_group_name_H-M   'P 1'
#
loop_
_entity.id
_entity.type
_entity.pdbx_description
1 polymer ?
#
loop_
_entity_poly.entity_id
_entity_poly.type
_entity_poly.pdbx_seq_one_letter_code
_entity_poly.pdbx_strand_id
1 'polypeptide(L)'
;MLTQYSFGFLFIPVLIFFIIYGRSYRVSSVLVFALVFIVVISPWLARNIAICGKPFGTQGYAIIQETSKFSDNALDRELRPDFSGVNRVYLDDLAKKLTVNLHKILTDVLPGFTGNWLAAFFLAGLIIPYKNPVVSALRNFIILSFVTLIPVMALNQTWLSTMSRDVHSENIVFWLAPIVILYGAALFFILLDQINIQNQLIKNGVLLFSAVIFCLPLLITFLPPREVPVAWPPYYPPLIKQISGFFKNNELIMTDIPWAVAWYGKHQAISLTPDPKESFFRVNDVIKPVNGIYITQVTMDSAFQTKLLKGIERFWGKFVIDIINKGILPTGFPLKYAWSDVLPDQLLLADWERWKWAEKK
;
A
#
# COMPACT_ATOMS: atom_id res chain seq x y z
N MET A 1 0.62 8.06 8.11
CA MET A 1 -0.63 8.86 8.06
C MET A 1 -0.50 10.17 7.28
N LEU A 2 0.69 10.68 6.97
CA LEU A 2 0.88 12.01 6.35
C LEU A 2 1.06 12.03 4.82
N THR A 3 0.76 10.93 4.15
CA THR A 3 0.93 10.74 2.70
C THR A 3 -0.35 10.25 2.00
N GLN A 4 -1.42 9.95 2.74
CA GLN A 4 -2.64 9.36 2.19
C GLN A 4 -3.67 10.43 1.81
N TYR A 5 -3.34 11.23 0.79
CA TYR A 5 -4.27 12.23 0.23
C TYR A 5 -5.59 11.64 -0.26
N SER A 6 -5.60 10.34 -0.58
CA SER A 6 -6.75 9.59 -1.06
C SER A 6 -7.91 9.55 -0.03
N PHE A 7 -7.65 9.66 1.28
CA PHE A 7 -8.71 9.80 2.27
C PHE A 7 -9.45 11.15 2.16
N GLY A 8 -8.77 12.19 1.65
CA GLY A 8 -9.36 13.50 1.38
C GLY A 8 -10.56 13.45 0.43
N PHE A 9 -10.74 12.37 -0.34
CA PHE A 9 -11.93 12.18 -1.18
C PHE A 9 -13.22 11.96 -0.39
N LEU A 10 -13.16 11.63 0.92
CA LEU A 10 -14.34 11.68 1.80
C LEU A 10 -14.94 13.08 1.95
N PHE A 11 -14.23 14.12 1.50
CA PHE A 11 -14.80 15.45 1.34
C PHE A 11 -16.08 15.45 0.47
N ILE A 12 -16.09 14.66 -0.61
CA ILE A 12 -17.22 14.60 -1.56
C ILE A 12 -18.50 14.07 -0.90
N PRO A 13 -18.53 12.88 -0.25
CA PRO A 13 -19.73 12.40 0.40
C PRO A 13 -20.22 13.32 1.51
N VAL A 14 -19.33 13.99 2.24
CA VAL A 14 -19.71 14.96 3.29
C VAL A 14 -20.39 16.19 2.70
N LEU A 15 -19.87 16.75 1.59
CA LEU A 15 -20.50 17.87 0.92
C LEU A 15 -21.92 17.54 0.42
N ILE A 16 -22.05 16.42 -0.28
CA ILE A 16 -23.34 15.97 -0.81
C ILE A 16 -24.31 15.70 0.35
N PHE A 17 -23.83 15.14 1.46
CA PHE A 17 -24.64 14.94 2.66
C PHE A 17 -25.18 16.27 3.21
N PHE A 18 -24.34 17.30 3.33
CA PHE A 18 -24.81 18.63 3.74
C PHE A 18 -25.78 19.26 2.73
N ILE A 19 -25.60 19.04 1.43
CA ILE A 19 -26.52 19.55 0.40
C ILE A 19 -27.90 18.90 0.54
N ILE A 20 -27.96 17.58 0.73
CA ILE A 20 -29.21 16.81 0.79
C ILE A 20 -29.93 17.03 2.14
N TYR A 21 -29.19 17.00 3.26
CA TYR A 21 -29.77 17.00 4.60
C TYR A 21 -29.68 18.33 5.35
N GLY A 22 -28.91 19.31 4.87
CA GLY A 22 -28.59 20.56 5.57
C GLY A 22 -29.71 21.60 5.69
N ARG A 23 -30.94 21.29 5.25
CA ARG A 23 -32.14 22.17 5.31
C ARG A 23 -31.78 23.65 5.02
N SER A 24 -32.01 24.55 5.97
CA SER A 24 -31.82 26.01 5.82
C SER A 24 -30.37 26.46 5.82
N TYR A 25 -29.44 25.70 6.43
CA TYR A 25 -28.03 26.07 6.56
C TYR A 25 -27.12 25.33 5.59
N ARG A 26 -27.68 24.63 4.59
CA ARG A 26 -26.93 23.77 3.65
C ARG A 26 -25.73 24.47 3.00
N VAL A 27 -25.92 25.71 2.53
CA VAL A 27 -24.85 26.46 1.84
C VAL A 27 -23.78 26.89 2.83
N SER A 28 -24.18 27.41 4.00
CA SER A 28 -23.25 27.81 5.05
C SER A 28 -22.43 26.63 5.56
N SER A 29 -23.05 25.46 5.81
CA SER A 29 -22.33 24.26 6.24
C SER A 29 -21.34 23.75 5.20
N VAL A 30 -21.72 23.77 3.92
CA VAL A 30 -20.83 23.42 2.80
C VAL A 30 -19.64 24.36 2.73
N LEU A 31 -19.87 25.68 2.79
CA LEU A 31 -18.81 26.69 2.72
C LEU A 31 -17.87 26.62 3.92
N VAL A 32 -18.41 26.50 5.13
CA VAL A 32 -17.60 26.37 6.36
C VAL A 32 -16.76 25.09 6.29
N PHE A 33 -17.35 23.96 5.92
CA PHE A 33 -16.61 22.70 5.81
C PHE A 33 -15.53 22.76 4.72
N ALA A 34 -15.83 23.33 3.55
CA ALA A 34 -14.84 23.54 2.50
C ALA A 34 -13.68 24.44 2.95
N LEU A 35 -14.00 25.54 3.65
CA LEU A 35 -12.99 26.45 4.18
C LEU A 35 -12.11 25.76 5.23
N VAL A 36 -12.70 25.01 6.17
CA VAL A 36 -11.95 24.24 7.16
C VAL A 36 -11.05 23.21 6.48
N PHE A 37 -11.57 22.48 5.49
CA PHE A 37 -10.78 21.49 4.75
C PHE A 37 -9.58 22.13 4.04
N ILE A 38 -9.77 23.27 3.37
CA ILE A 38 -8.69 24.02 2.70
C ILE A 38 -7.66 24.51 3.72
N VAL A 39 -8.09 25.10 4.83
CA VAL A 39 -7.19 25.59 5.88
C VAL A 39 -6.36 24.45 6.46
N VAL A 40 -6.95 23.27 6.67
CA VAL A 40 -6.24 22.09 7.21
C VAL A 40 -5.26 21.48 6.21
N ILE A 41 -5.61 21.41 4.93
CA ILE A 41 -4.73 20.77 3.92
C ILE A 41 -3.65 21.72 3.39
N SER A 42 -3.88 23.03 3.42
CA SER A 42 -3.00 24.04 2.81
C SER A 42 -1.55 24.03 3.34
N PRO A 43 -1.24 23.86 4.64
CA PRO A 43 0.14 23.87 5.11
C PRO A 43 0.94 22.67 4.56
N TRP A 44 0.27 21.53 4.38
CA TRP A 44 0.87 20.33 3.80
C TRP A 44 1.14 20.48 2.31
N LEU A 45 0.20 21.05 1.57
CA LEU A 45 0.41 21.34 0.15
C LEU A 45 1.53 22.36 -0.05
N ALA A 46 1.57 23.43 0.77
CA ALA A 46 2.64 24.43 0.74
C ALA A 46 4.01 23.81 1.03
N ARG A 47 4.10 22.95 2.05
CA ARG A 47 5.33 22.19 2.36
C ARG A 47 5.77 21.32 1.19
N ASN A 48 4.86 20.59 0.56
CA ASN A 48 5.20 19.70 -0.55
C ASN A 48 5.66 20.47 -1.79
N ILE A 49 5.05 21.62 -2.07
CA ILE A 49 5.50 22.50 -3.15
C ILE A 49 6.89 23.05 -2.83
N ALA A 50 7.17 23.45 -1.60
CA ALA A 50 8.48 23.97 -1.20
C ALA A 50 9.60 22.91 -1.28
N ILE A 51 9.31 21.65 -0.95
CA ILE A 51 10.31 20.57 -0.92
C ILE A 51 10.43 19.88 -2.28
N CYS A 52 9.31 19.52 -2.91
CA CYS A 52 9.26 18.66 -4.08
C CYS A 52 8.78 19.37 -5.36
N GLY A 53 8.37 20.64 -5.28
CA GLY A 53 7.79 21.37 -6.42
C GLY A 53 6.42 20.87 -6.88
N LYS A 54 5.80 19.94 -6.15
CA LYS A 54 4.51 19.31 -6.50
C LYS A 54 3.57 19.30 -5.29
N PRO A 55 2.27 19.58 -5.45
CA PRO A 55 1.32 19.67 -4.33
C PRO A 55 1.13 18.35 -3.58
N PHE A 56 1.09 17.22 -4.30
CA PHE A 56 0.85 15.89 -3.71
C PHE A 56 2.12 15.03 -3.61
N GLY A 57 3.31 15.62 -3.80
CA GLY A 57 4.58 14.89 -3.80
C GLY A 57 4.57 13.72 -4.79
N THR A 58 5.10 12.57 -4.36
CA THR A 58 5.14 11.34 -5.17
C THR A 58 3.79 10.62 -5.23
N GLN A 59 2.90 10.81 -4.24
CA GLN A 59 1.61 10.13 -4.19
C GLN A 59 0.69 10.50 -5.36
N GLY A 60 0.84 11.71 -5.92
CA GLY A 60 0.10 12.12 -7.12
C GLY A 60 0.35 11.22 -8.34
N TYR A 61 1.47 10.50 -8.36
CA TYR A 61 1.83 9.59 -9.44
C TYR A 61 1.26 8.18 -9.29
N ALA A 62 0.64 7.83 -8.15
CA ALA A 62 0.07 6.50 -7.92
C ALA A 62 -1.03 6.12 -8.94
N ILE A 63 -1.73 7.11 -9.51
CA ILE A 63 -2.71 6.90 -10.59
C ILE A 63 -2.04 6.36 -11.86
N ILE A 64 -0.81 6.80 -12.13
CA ILE A 64 -0.03 6.48 -13.33
C ILE A 64 0.79 5.19 -13.15
N GLN A 65 1.09 4.81 -11.91
CA GLN A 65 1.72 3.52 -11.61
C GLN A 65 0.80 2.36 -12.02
N GLU A 66 1.38 1.21 -12.35
CA GLU A 66 0.67 0.03 -12.86
C GLU A 66 -0.12 0.29 -14.17
N THR A 67 0.34 1.24 -14.98
CA THR A 67 -0.13 1.44 -16.35
C THR A 67 0.80 0.76 -17.35
N SER A 68 0.41 0.66 -18.63
CA SER A 68 1.23 -0.01 -19.64
C SER A 68 2.63 0.61 -19.80
N LYS A 69 2.74 1.93 -19.58
CA LYS A 69 3.99 2.68 -19.66
C LYS A 69 4.87 2.51 -18.42
N PHE A 70 4.25 2.47 -17.23
CA PHE A 70 4.94 2.38 -15.95
C PHE A 70 4.38 1.20 -15.15
N SER A 71 4.84 0.00 -15.48
CA SER A 71 4.45 -1.21 -14.76
C SER A 71 5.26 -1.40 -13.48
N ASP A 72 4.71 -2.12 -12.51
CA ASP A 72 5.39 -2.49 -11.26
C ASP A 72 6.01 -1.26 -10.55
N ASN A 73 7.25 -1.35 -10.09
CA ASN A 73 8.01 -0.28 -9.45
C ASN A 73 8.79 0.63 -10.41
N ALA A 74 8.57 0.58 -11.74
CA ALA A 74 9.39 1.32 -12.71
C ALA A 74 9.46 2.84 -12.41
N LEU A 75 8.31 3.44 -12.12
CA LEU A 75 8.21 4.87 -11.88
C LEU A 75 8.98 5.32 -10.62
N ASP A 76 9.03 4.47 -9.59
CA ASP A 76 9.74 4.76 -8.34
C ASP A 76 11.26 4.69 -8.50
N ARG A 77 11.74 4.05 -9.57
CA ARG A 77 13.16 3.87 -9.89
C ARG A 77 13.66 4.96 -10.83
N GLU A 78 12.78 5.56 -11.62
CA GLU A 78 13.15 6.59 -12.58
C GLU A 78 13.53 7.93 -11.91
N LEU A 79 14.71 8.46 -12.25
CA LEU A 79 15.17 9.77 -11.76
C LEU A 79 14.44 10.94 -12.42
N ARG A 80 14.02 10.77 -13.68
CA ARG A 80 13.32 11.78 -14.48
C ARG A 80 12.28 11.09 -15.37
N PRO A 81 11.06 10.89 -14.87
CA PRO A 81 10.04 10.21 -15.64
C PRO A 81 9.60 11.05 -16.84
N ASP A 82 9.61 10.41 -18.02
CA ASP A 82 9.13 11.05 -19.23
C ASP A 82 7.62 10.85 -19.38
N PHE A 83 6.86 11.93 -19.28
CA PHE A 83 5.41 11.95 -19.48
C PHE A 83 4.99 12.30 -20.91
N SER A 84 5.94 12.36 -21.86
CA SER A 84 5.62 12.55 -23.29
C SER A 84 4.76 11.39 -23.82
N GLY A 85 3.76 11.69 -24.66
CA GLY A 85 2.88 10.68 -25.29
C GLY A 85 1.69 10.17 -24.45
N VAL A 86 1.46 10.74 -23.26
CA VAL A 86 0.44 10.25 -22.31
C VAL A 86 -1.01 10.58 -22.73
N ASN A 87 -1.29 11.60 -23.55
CA ASN A 87 -2.67 12.15 -23.62
C ASN A 87 -3.81 11.25 -24.16
N ARG A 88 -3.57 10.23 -25.00
CA ARG A 88 -4.66 9.37 -25.54
C ARG A 88 -4.64 7.94 -24.98
N VAL A 89 -3.46 7.32 -24.91
CA VAL A 89 -3.27 5.96 -24.36
C VAL A 89 -3.59 5.91 -22.85
N TYR A 90 -3.51 7.04 -22.15
CA TYR A 90 -3.72 7.13 -20.72
C TYR A 90 -5.17 6.91 -20.27
N LEU A 91 -6.17 7.37 -21.02
CA LEU A 91 -7.57 7.19 -20.60
C LEU A 91 -7.98 5.72 -20.70
N ASP A 92 -7.56 5.04 -21.76
CA ASP A 92 -7.83 3.60 -21.93
C ASP A 92 -7.09 2.77 -20.89
N ASP A 93 -5.83 3.12 -20.59
CA ASP A 93 -5.05 2.45 -19.54
C ASP A 93 -5.63 2.70 -18.14
N LEU A 94 -6.10 3.91 -17.84
CA LEU A 94 -6.76 4.20 -16.58
C LEU A 94 -8.11 3.50 -16.46
N ALA A 95 -8.90 3.44 -17.54
CA ALA A 95 -10.16 2.72 -17.56
C ALA A 95 -9.93 1.21 -17.38
N LYS A 96 -8.87 0.66 -18.00
CA LYS A 96 -8.46 -0.72 -17.80
C LYS A 96 -7.99 -0.98 -16.37
N LYS A 97 -7.15 -0.10 -15.81
CA LYS A 97 -6.69 -0.18 -14.41
C LYS A 97 -7.89 -0.15 -13.46
N LEU A 98 -8.81 0.78 -13.68
CA LEU A 98 -10.04 0.90 -12.89
C LEU A 98 -10.86 -0.39 -12.96
N THR A 99 -11.14 -0.91 -14.14
CA THR A 99 -11.99 -2.11 -14.30
C THR A 99 -11.36 -3.36 -13.68
N VAL A 100 -10.07 -3.59 -13.89
CA VAL A 100 -9.33 -4.72 -13.31
C VAL A 100 -9.31 -4.63 -11.78
N ASN A 101 -8.97 -3.46 -11.23
CA ASN A 101 -8.86 -3.29 -9.79
C ASN A 101 -10.24 -3.26 -9.12
N LEU A 102 -11.28 -2.71 -9.76
CA LEU A 102 -12.65 -2.79 -9.27
C LEU A 102 -13.12 -4.25 -9.17
N HIS A 103 -12.84 -5.07 -10.19
CA HIS A 103 -13.16 -6.49 -10.14
C HIS A 103 -12.48 -7.16 -8.94
N LYS A 104 -11.17 -6.94 -8.77
CA LYS A 104 -10.40 -7.45 -7.62
C LYS A 104 -10.95 -6.99 -6.28
N ILE A 105 -11.32 -5.70 -6.14
CA ILE A 105 -11.89 -5.17 -4.91
C ILE A 105 -13.24 -5.84 -4.59
N LEU A 106 -14.08 -6.05 -5.60
CA LEU A 106 -15.40 -6.65 -5.40
C LEU A 106 -15.33 -8.14 -5.06
N THR A 107 -14.37 -8.88 -5.64
CA THR A 107 -14.20 -10.32 -5.38
C THR A 107 -13.43 -10.61 -4.10
N ASP A 108 -12.38 -9.84 -3.81
CA ASP A 108 -11.41 -10.21 -2.78
C ASP A 108 -11.58 -9.34 -1.52
N VAL A 109 -11.72 -8.02 -1.71
CA VAL A 109 -11.68 -7.06 -0.60
C VAL A 109 -13.05 -6.88 0.07
N LEU A 110 -14.12 -6.75 -0.72
CA LEU A 110 -15.46 -6.47 -0.20
C LEU A 110 -16.01 -7.60 0.69
N PRO A 111 -15.87 -8.90 0.33
CA PRO A 111 -16.34 -9.99 1.20
C PRO A 111 -15.53 -10.09 2.50
N GLY A 112 -14.22 -9.81 2.44
CA GLY A 112 -13.32 -9.81 3.59
C GLY A 112 -13.31 -8.51 4.40
N PHE A 113 -14.07 -7.50 3.99
CA PHE A 113 -13.93 -6.11 4.44
C PHE A 113 -14.01 -5.90 5.96
N THR A 114 -14.84 -6.67 6.66
CA THR A 114 -14.94 -6.61 8.14
C THR A 114 -14.23 -7.77 8.84
N GLY A 115 -13.70 -8.74 8.10
CA GLY A 115 -13.12 -9.98 8.66
C GLY A 115 -14.11 -10.79 9.52
N ASN A 116 -15.41 -10.53 9.40
CA ASN A 116 -16.45 -11.09 10.27
C ASN A 116 -17.79 -11.18 9.52
N TRP A 117 -18.65 -12.11 9.92
CA TRP A 117 -20.00 -12.34 9.42
C TRP A 117 -20.93 -11.11 9.52
N LEU A 118 -20.59 -10.12 10.35
CA LEU A 118 -21.31 -8.84 10.44
C LEU A 118 -21.32 -8.05 9.11
N ALA A 119 -20.37 -8.28 8.20
CA ALA A 119 -20.44 -7.70 6.84
C ALA A 119 -21.72 -8.09 6.11
N ALA A 120 -22.20 -9.33 6.25
CA ALA A 120 -23.41 -9.79 5.58
C ALA A 120 -24.64 -9.02 6.07
N PHE A 121 -24.76 -8.83 7.39
CA PHE A 121 -25.82 -8.01 7.98
C PHE A 121 -25.70 -6.55 7.55
N PHE A 122 -24.49 -6.00 7.48
CA PHE A 122 -24.29 -4.65 6.97
C PHE A 122 -24.78 -4.51 5.51
N LEU A 123 -24.37 -5.42 4.61
CA LEU A 123 -24.78 -5.39 3.20
C LEU A 123 -26.29 -5.52 3.04
N ALA A 124 -26.92 -6.46 3.76
CA ALA A 124 -28.38 -6.57 3.80
C ALA A 124 -29.02 -5.28 4.33
N GLY A 125 -28.42 -4.69 5.37
CA GLY A 125 -28.86 -3.45 5.98
C GLY A 125 -28.74 -2.22 5.07
N LEU A 126 -27.91 -2.25 4.02
CA LEU A 126 -27.87 -1.17 3.02
C LEU A 126 -29.05 -1.21 2.05
N ILE A 127 -29.67 -2.39 1.85
CA ILE A 127 -30.81 -2.56 0.94
C ILE A 127 -32.13 -2.16 1.62
N ILE A 128 -32.22 -2.29 2.94
CA ILE A 128 -33.45 -2.06 3.69
C ILE A 128 -33.81 -0.56 3.74
N PRO A 129 -35.06 -0.18 3.39
CA PRO A 129 -35.57 1.17 3.60
C PRO A 129 -35.94 1.41 5.07
N TYR A 130 -35.17 2.24 5.78
CA TYR A 130 -35.48 2.61 7.16
C TYR A 130 -36.55 3.70 7.24
N LYS A 131 -37.54 3.52 8.13
CA LYS A 131 -38.54 4.54 8.44
C LYS A 131 -37.96 5.74 9.20
N ASN A 132 -36.96 5.50 10.05
CA ASN A 132 -36.31 6.57 10.80
C ASN A 132 -35.44 7.43 9.85
N PRO A 133 -35.71 8.74 9.72
CA PRO A 133 -34.98 9.61 8.80
C PRO A 133 -33.48 9.71 9.12
N VAL A 134 -33.10 9.59 10.39
CA VAL A 134 -31.68 9.66 10.82
C VAL A 134 -30.90 8.44 10.34
N VAL A 135 -31.47 7.24 10.51
CA VAL A 135 -30.85 5.98 10.07
C VAL A 135 -30.80 5.91 8.54
N SER A 136 -31.86 6.37 7.86
CA SER A 136 -31.88 6.47 6.41
C SER A 136 -30.82 7.45 5.88
N ALA A 137 -30.58 8.56 6.57
CA ALA A 137 -29.52 9.51 6.24
C ALA A 137 -28.12 8.92 6.43
N LEU A 138 -27.88 8.22 7.56
CA LEU A 138 -26.62 7.52 7.81
C LEU A 138 -26.35 6.45 6.74
N ARG A 139 -27.36 5.64 6.39
CA ARG A 139 -27.26 4.65 5.31
C ARG A 139 -26.84 5.30 4.00
N ASN A 140 -27.51 6.39 3.60
CA ASN A 140 -27.20 7.09 2.36
C ASN A 140 -25.79 7.69 2.38
N PHE A 141 -25.35 8.22 3.53
CA PHE A 141 -23.97 8.70 3.70
C PHE A 141 -22.94 7.58 3.53
N ILE A 142 -23.20 6.40 4.11
CA ILE A 142 -22.33 5.24 3.98
C ILE A 142 -22.27 4.79 2.52
N ILE A 143 -23.43 4.63 1.85
CA ILE A 143 -23.49 4.26 0.42
C ILE A 143 -22.65 5.24 -0.41
N LEU A 144 -22.83 6.55 -0.18
CA LEU A 144 -22.10 7.57 -0.91
C LEU A 144 -20.58 7.53 -0.63
N SER A 145 -20.21 7.19 0.61
CA SER A 145 -18.80 7.00 0.98
C SER A 145 -18.19 5.78 0.28
N PHE A 146 -18.89 4.65 0.19
CA PHE A 146 -18.43 3.49 -0.57
C PHE A 146 -18.35 3.78 -2.09
N VAL A 147 -19.37 4.42 -2.66
CA VAL A 147 -19.40 4.79 -4.09
C VAL A 147 -18.26 5.72 -4.47
N THR A 148 -17.81 6.59 -3.56
CA THR A 148 -16.69 7.50 -3.80
C THR A 148 -15.34 6.86 -3.51
N LEU A 149 -15.20 6.10 -2.42
CA LEU A 149 -13.92 5.52 -2.01
C LEU A 149 -13.51 4.29 -2.84
N ILE A 150 -14.44 3.45 -3.29
CA ILE A 150 -14.10 2.25 -4.08
C ILE A 150 -13.38 2.62 -5.39
N PRO A 151 -13.88 3.55 -6.23
CA PRO A 151 -13.17 3.96 -7.45
C PRO A 151 -11.82 4.64 -7.16
N VAL A 152 -11.77 5.48 -6.11
CA VAL A 152 -10.51 6.15 -5.70
C VAL A 152 -9.47 5.13 -5.29
N MET A 153 -9.88 4.13 -4.49
CA MET A 153 -9.03 3.01 -4.09
C MET A 153 -8.57 2.21 -5.31
N ALA A 154 -9.46 1.88 -6.24
CA ALA A 154 -9.12 1.13 -7.46
C ALA A 154 -8.07 1.85 -8.32
N LEU A 155 -8.17 3.18 -8.46
CA LEU A 155 -7.21 3.99 -9.21
C LEU A 155 -5.86 4.14 -8.50
N ASN A 156 -5.87 4.19 -7.17
CA ASN A 156 -4.70 4.44 -6.35
C ASN A 156 -3.95 3.16 -5.95
N GLN A 157 -4.36 1.99 -6.47
CA GLN A 157 -3.60 0.75 -6.28
C GLN A 157 -2.25 0.83 -6.99
N THR A 158 -1.18 0.53 -6.25
CA THR A 158 0.20 0.50 -6.76
C THR A 158 0.80 -0.91 -6.65
N TRP A 159 2.03 -1.08 -7.10
CA TRP A 159 2.76 -2.34 -6.97
C TRP A 159 2.88 -2.80 -5.50
N LEU A 160 2.86 -1.89 -4.52
CA LEU A 160 2.85 -2.21 -3.10
C LEU A 160 1.59 -2.99 -2.68
N SER A 161 0.44 -2.73 -3.31
CA SER A 161 -0.78 -3.53 -3.08
C SER A 161 -0.67 -4.96 -3.59
N THR A 162 0.25 -5.24 -4.50
CA THR A 162 0.49 -6.61 -4.96
C THR A 162 1.36 -7.41 -4.00
N MET A 163 2.24 -6.74 -3.24
CA MET A 163 3.12 -7.37 -2.26
C MET A 163 2.40 -7.77 -0.96
N SER A 164 1.37 -7.03 -0.55
CA SER A 164 0.56 -7.35 0.63
C SER A 164 -0.89 -7.56 0.24
N ARG A 165 -1.40 -8.77 0.40
CA ARG A 165 -2.74 -9.16 -0.09
C ARG A 165 -3.89 -8.64 0.79
N ASP A 166 -3.68 -8.53 2.10
CA ASP A 166 -4.81 -8.36 3.04
C ASP A 166 -5.03 -6.91 3.46
N VAL A 167 -4.04 -6.31 4.14
CA VAL A 167 -4.15 -4.95 4.68
C VAL A 167 -2.98 -4.11 4.23
N HIS A 168 -3.24 -3.24 3.26
CA HIS A 168 -2.28 -2.28 2.75
C HIS A 168 -2.68 -0.85 3.10
N SER A 169 -1.72 0.06 2.97
CA SER A 169 -1.95 1.49 3.19
C SER A 169 -2.98 2.09 2.20
N GLU A 170 -3.21 1.43 1.07
CA GLU A 170 -4.13 1.86 0.00
C GLU A 170 -5.58 1.41 0.21
N ASN A 171 -5.83 0.58 1.24
CA ASN A 171 -7.14 0.05 1.61
C ASN A 171 -7.99 1.10 2.36
N ILE A 172 -8.34 2.18 1.68
CA ILE A 172 -9.00 3.36 2.31
C ILE A 172 -10.41 3.02 2.82
N VAL A 173 -11.08 2.02 2.23
CA VAL A 173 -12.42 1.64 2.66
C VAL A 173 -12.39 1.14 4.11
N PHE A 174 -11.30 0.51 4.58
CA PHE A 174 -11.23 -0.09 5.93
C PHE A 174 -11.33 0.93 7.06
N TRP A 175 -11.09 2.21 6.78
CA TRP A 175 -11.37 3.29 7.73
C TRP A 175 -12.86 3.38 8.11
N LEU A 176 -13.77 2.88 7.27
CA LEU A 176 -15.21 2.80 7.56
C LEU A 176 -15.62 1.55 8.35
N ALA A 177 -14.69 0.61 8.59
CA ALA A 177 -14.99 -0.66 9.25
C ALA A 177 -15.70 -0.52 10.61
N PRO A 178 -15.34 0.42 11.52
CA PRO A 178 -16.04 0.56 12.79
C PRO A 178 -17.53 0.92 12.62
N ILE A 179 -17.84 1.82 11.69
CA ILE A 179 -19.22 2.25 11.41
C ILE A 179 -20.00 1.09 10.78
N VAL A 180 -19.37 0.37 9.87
CA VAL A 180 -19.94 -0.80 9.19
C VAL A 180 -20.27 -1.91 10.19
N ILE A 181 -19.37 -2.20 11.14
CA ILE A 181 -19.60 -3.20 12.21
C ILE A 181 -20.74 -2.77 13.11
N LEU A 182 -20.78 -1.51 13.55
CA LEU A 182 -21.87 -0.99 14.39
C LEU A 182 -23.22 -1.10 13.68
N TYR A 183 -23.26 -0.76 12.39
CA TYR A 183 -24.48 -0.82 11.59
C TYR A 183 -24.94 -2.27 11.34
N GLY A 184 -24.02 -3.19 11.04
CA GLY A 184 -24.31 -4.62 10.90
C GLY A 184 -24.81 -5.25 12.21
N ALA A 185 -24.18 -4.91 13.34
CA ALA A 185 -24.60 -5.35 14.66
C ALA A 185 -26.00 -4.82 15.02
N ALA A 186 -26.28 -3.54 14.73
CA ALA A 186 -27.59 -2.96 14.95
C ALA A 186 -28.68 -3.68 14.15
N LEU A 187 -28.44 -4.02 12.87
CA LEU A 187 -29.39 -4.80 12.09
C LEU A 187 -29.60 -6.19 12.68
N PHE A 188 -28.53 -6.86 13.10
CA PHE A 188 -28.64 -8.17 13.75
C PHE A 188 -29.56 -8.12 14.98
N PHE A 189 -29.41 -7.12 15.86
CA PHE A 189 -30.30 -6.96 17.01
C PHE A 189 -31.74 -6.67 16.61
N ILE A 190 -31.97 -5.83 15.58
CA ILE A 190 -33.31 -5.56 15.06
C ILE A 190 -33.98 -6.85 14.56
N LEU A 191 -33.26 -7.69 13.83
CA LEU A 191 -33.78 -8.96 13.34
C LEU A 191 -34.03 -9.94 14.49
N LEU A 192 -33.13 -10.01 15.47
CA LEU A 192 -33.27 -10.87 16.63
C LEU A 192 -34.50 -10.50 17.46
N ASP A 193 -34.77 -9.21 17.67
CA ASP A 193 -35.93 -8.74 18.42
C ASP A 193 -37.26 -8.95 17.67
N GLN A 194 -37.23 -9.08 16.34
CA GLN A 194 -38.41 -9.45 15.56
C GLN A 194 -38.78 -10.94 15.71
N ILE A 195 -37.84 -11.78 16.14
CA ILE A 195 -38.13 -13.18 16.46
C ILE A 195 -38.83 -13.20 17.83
N ASN A 196 -40.13 -13.52 17.86
CA ASN A 196 -40.94 -13.51 19.06
C ASN A 196 -40.63 -14.72 19.99
N ILE A 197 -39.44 -14.72 20.59
CA ILE A 197 -38.98 -15.75 21.54
C ILE A 197 -39.53 -15.40 22.93
N GLN A 198 -40.55 -16.13 23.37
CA GLN A 198 -41.17 -15.91 24.68
C GLN A 198 -40.27 -16.30 25.86
N ASN A 199 -39.36 -17.27 25.67
CA ASN A 199 -38.49 -17.76 26.75
C ASN A 199 -37.16 -16.98 26.81
N GLN A 200 -36.95 -16.25 27.91
CA GLN A 200 -35.76 -15.43 28.14
C GLN A 200 -34.45 -16.23 28.15
N LEU A 201 -34.46 -17.49 28.62
CA LEU A 201 -33.27 -18.34 28.62
C LEU A 201 -32.81 -18.67 27.20
N ILE A 202 -33.77 -18.98 26.31
CA ILE A 202 -33.49 -19.26 24.90
C ILE A 202 -32.98 -18.00 24.22
N LYS A 203 -33.60 -16.84 24.48
CA LYS A 203 -33.16 -15.55 23.95
C LYS A 203 -31.70 -15.24 24.34
N ASN A 204 -31.36 -15.40 25.62
CA ASN A 204 -29.98 -15.19 26.10
C ASN A 204 -29.00 -16.21 25.51
N GLY A 205 -29.42 -17.47 25.34
CA GLY A 205 -28.61 -18.51 24.71
C GLY A 205 -28.29 -18.22 23.25
N VAL A 206 -29.27 -17.78 22.46
CA VAL A 206 -29.06 -17.35 21.07
C VAL A 206 -28.11 -16.15 21.00
N LEU A 207 -28.29 -15.16 21.88
CA LEU A 207 -27.41 -13.98 21.93
C LEU A 207 -25.96 -14.36 22.24
N LEU A 208 -25.74 -15.21 23.25
CA LEU A 208 -24.40 -15.74 23.58
C LEU A 208 -23.80 -16.51 22.41
N PHE A 209 -24.58 -17.39 21.79
CA PHE A 209 -24.13 -18.18 20.64
C PHE A 209 -23.72 -17.30 19.45
N SER A 210 -24.54 -16.31 19.09
CA SER A 210 -24.21 -15.37 18.03
C SER A 210 -22.99 -14.51 18.36
N ALA A 211 -22.85 -14.05 19.61
CA ALA A 211 -21.67 -13.31 20.05
C ALA A 211 -20.39 -14.16 19.91
N VAL A 212 -20.43 -15.43 20.30
CA VAL A 212 -19.30 -16.36 20.12
C VAL A 212 -18.97 -16.55 18.64
N ILE A 213 -19.96 -16.72 17.77
CA ILE A 213 -19.75 -16.85 16.31
C ILE A 213 -19.10 -15.60 15.73
N PHE A 214 -19.58 -14.41 16.10
CA PHE A 214 -19.02 -13.15 15.59
C PHE A 214 -17.61 -12.89 16.13
N CYS A 215 -17.29 -13.36 17.34
CA CYS A 215 -15.93 -13.28 17.88
C CYS A 215 -15.03 -14.43 17.44
N LEU A 216 -15.57 -15.47 16.78
CA LEU A 216 -14.83 -16.68 16.42
C LEU A 216 -13.58 -16.40 15.58
N PRO A 217 -13.60 -15.58 14.50
CA PRO A 217 -12.39 -15.31 13.72
C PRO A 217 -11.28 -14.69 14.59
N LEU A 218 -11.64 -13.78 15.49
CA LEU A 218 -10.71 -13.13 16.41
C LEU A 218 -10.17 -14.11 17.45
N LEU A 219 -11.00 -15.02 17.98
CA LEU A 219 -10.56 -16.07 18.89
C LEU A 219 -9.58 -17.03 18.21
N ILE A 220 -9.83 -17.40 16.95
CA ILE A 220 -8.95 -18.25 16.14
C ILE A 220 -7.59 -17.58 15.92
N THR A 221 -7.54 -16.26 15.71
CA THR A 221 -6.25 -15.54 15.56
C THR A 221 -5.33 -15.69 16.78
N PHE A 222 -5.88 -15.88 17.98
CA PHE A 222 -5.07 -16.08 19.19
C PHE A 222 -4.60 -17.52 19.39
N LEU A 223 -5.24 -18.50 18.73
CA LEU A 223 -4.90 -19.92 18.81
C LEU A 223 -3.67 -20.25 17.94
N PRO A 224 -2.79 -21.16 18.37
CA PRO A 224 -1.68 -21.65 17.55
C PRO A 224 -2.18 -22.62 16.46
N PRO A 225 -1.49 -22.71 15.29
CA PRO A 225 -0.28 -21.97 14.91
C PRO A 225 -0.59 -20.54 14.49
N ARG A 226 0.17 -19.57 15.03
CA ARG A 226 0.06 -18.18 14.58
C ARG A 226 0.71 -18.06 13.21
N GLU A 227 -0.04 -17.60 12.23
CA GLU A 227 0.54 -17.17 10.96
C GLU A 227 1.47 -15.99 11.25
N VAL A 228 2.76 -16.15 10.95
CA VAL A 228 3.67 -15.01 10.93
C VAL A 228 3.35 -14.27 9.64
N PRO A 229 2.93 -12.99 9.68
CA PRO A 229 2.55 -12.24 8.49
C PRO A 229 3.82 -11.87 7.71
N VAL A 230 4.39 -12.86 7.03
CA VAL A 230 5.56 -12.69 6.20
C VAL A 230 5.08 -12.55 4.75
N ALA A 231 5.11 -11.33 4.24
CA ALA A 231 4.86 -11.08 2.82
C ALA A 231 5.99 -11.72 1.99
N TRP A 232 5.63 -12.62 1.07
CA TRP A 232 6.60 -13.24 0.17
C TRP A 232 6.93 -12.29 -1.01
N PRO A 233 8.20 -12.15 -1.42
CA PRO A 233 9.37 -12.85 -0.88
C PRO A 233 9.87 -12.27 0.45
N PRO A 234 10.18 -13.14 1.43
CA PRO A 234 10.41 -12.78 2.81
C PRO A 234 11.83 -12.25 2.97
N TYR A 235 11.97 -10.94 3.16
CA TYR A 235 13.24 -10.42 3.66
C TYR A 235 13.34 -10.69 5.17
N TYR A 236 14.48 -11.23 5.62
CA TYR A 236 14.70 -11.59 7.02
C TYR A 236 15.31 -10.40 7.80
N PRO A 237 14.58 -9.78 8.75
CA PRO A 237 15.06 -8.55 9.41
C PRO A 237 16.41 -8.66 10.13
N PRO A 238 16.75 -9.78 10.81
CA PRO A 238 18.07 -9.92 11.42
C PRO A 238 19.22 -9.90 10.41
N LEU A 239 19.05 -10.48 9.23
CA LEU A 239 20.05 -10.44 8.17
C LEU A 239 20.20 -9.02 7.62
N ILE A 240 19.09 -8.30 7.39
CA ILE A 240 19.14 -6.88 6.98
C ILE A 240 19.91 -6.04 8.00
N LYS A 241 19.68 -6.28 9.31
CA LYS A 241 20.38 -5.59 10.39
C LYS A 241 21.87 -5.91 10.39
N GLN A 242 22.25 -7.16 10.15
CA GLN A 242 23.65 -7.57 10.03
C GLN A 242 24.34 -6.88 8.84
N ILE A 243 23.74 -6.96 7.65
CA ILE A 243 24.24 -6.32 6.42
C ILE A 243 24.38 -4.82 6.63
N SER A 244 23.37 -4.19 7.21
CA SER A 244 23.40 -2.75 7.52
C SER A 244 24.50 -2.41 8.53
N GLY A 245 24.82 -3.33 9.46
CA GLY A 245 25.92 -3.17 10.40
C GLY A 245 27.32 -3.11 9.77
N PHE A 246 27.48 -3.54 8.51
CA PHE A 246 28.72 -3.40 7.76
C PHE A 246 28.96 -1.97 7.24
N PHE A 247 27.93 -1.14 7.24
CA PHE A 247 27.97 0.24 6.78
C PHE A 247 27.96 1.21 7.95
N LYS A 248 28.44 2.43 7.71
CA LYS A 248 28.34 3.54 8.66
C LYS A 248 26.98 4.22 8.52
N ASN A 249 26.46 4.79 9.61
CA ASN A 249 25.13 5.41 9.66
C ASN A 249 24.80 6.46 8.58
N ASN A 250 25.80 7.11 7.96
CA ASN A 250 25.62 8.12 6.91
C ASN A 250 25.98 7.62 5.51
N GLU A 251 26.28 6.33 5.34
CA GLU A 251 26.54 5.73 4.02
C GLU A 251 25.21 5.39 3.33
N LEU A 252 25.20 5.47 2.00
CA LEU A 252 24.01 5.20 1.18
C LEU A 252 24.05 3.77 0.65
N ILE A 253 22.97 3.04 0.88
CA ILE A 253 22.77 1.69 0.35
C ILE A 253 21.71 1.75 -0.76
N MET A 254 22.00 1.17 -1.92
CA MET A 254 21.04 1.01 -3.00
C MET A 254 20.46 -0.41 -2.98
N THR A 255 19.14 -0.54 -2.96
CA THR A 255 18.49 -1.85 -2.76
C THR A 255 17.12 -1.93 -3.44
N ASP A 256 16.66 -3.14 -3.70
CA ASP A 256 15.29 -3.45 -4.16
C ASP A 256 14.24 -3.31 -3.04
N ILE A 257 14.68 -3.32 -1.78
CA ILE A 257 13.82 -3.18 -0.58
C ILE A 257 14.22 -1.98 0.30
N PRO A 258 14.23 -0.73 -0.21
CA PRO A 258 14.74 0.43 0.52
C PRO A 258 13.97 0.70 1.81
N TRP A 259 12.67 0.43 1.86
CA TRP A 259 11.87 0.58 3.09
C TRP A 259 12.37 -0.35 4.21
N ALA A 260 12.76 -1.58 3.86
CA ALA A 260 13.19 -2.58 4.82
C ALA A 260 14.59 -2.26 5.36
N VAL A 261 15.52 -1.86 4.48
CA VAL A 261 16.85 -1.40 4.91
C VAL A 261 16.77 -0.12 5.75
N ALA A 262 15.89 0.82 5.38
CA ALA A 262 15.67 2.03 6.16
C ALA A 262 15.08 1.74 7.55
N TRP A 263 14.07 0.87 7.66
CA TRP A 263 13.42 0.56 8.94
C TRP A 263 14.21 -0.41 9.82
N TYR A 264 14.60 -1.57 9.29
CA TYR A 264 15.27 -2.63 10.06
C TYR A 264 16.77 -2.40 10.16
N GLY A 265 17.38 -1.85 9.12
CA GLY A 265 18.81 -1.53 9.06
C GLY A 265 19.18 -0.18 9.64
N LYS A 266 18.23 0.75 9.78
CA LYS A 266 18.47 2.15 10.20
C LYS A 266 19.51 2.89 9.35
N HIS A 267 19.56 2.60 8.05
CA HIS A 267 20.48 3.22 7.10
C HIS A 267 19.73 4.01 6.03
N GLN A 268 20.40 4.99 5.43
CA GLN A 268 19.85 5.66 4.25
C GLN A 268 19.84 4.68 3.09
N ALA A 269 18.66 4.46 2.53
CA ALA A 269 18.44 3.53 1.45
C ALA A 269 17.73 4.21 0.27
N ILE A 270 18.13 3.85 -0.95
CA ILE A 270 17.47 4.28 -2.18
C ILE A 270 17.09 3.04 -3.00
N SER A 271 15.96 3.13 -3.71
CA SER A 271 15.54 2.09 -4.65
C SER A 271 16.62 1.85 -5.71
N LEU A 272 16.69 0.63 -6.24
CA LEU A 272 17.51 0.34 -7.43
C LEU A 272 17.15 1.31 -8.55
N THR A 273 18.15 1.87 -9.21
CA THR A 273 17.94 2.66 -10.44
C THR A 273 17.38 1.78 -11.56
N PRO A 274 16.87 2.32 -12.68
CA PRO A 274 16.37 1.51 -13.78
C PRO A 274 17.49 0.69 -14.44
N ASP A 275 18.70 1.26 -14.45
CA ASP A 275 19.90 0.63 -14.99
C ASP A 275 21.11 0.80 -14.05
N PRO A 276 22.01 -0.20 -13.99
CA PRO A 276 23.25 -0.15 -13.21
C PRO A 276 24.36 0.65 -13.93
N LYS A 277 24.03 1.40 -15.00
CA LYS A 277 24.98 2.18 -15.78
C LYS A 277 24.71 3.67 -15.57
N GLU A 278 24.13 4.34 -16.56
CA GLU A 278 23.92 5.78 -16.57
C GLU A 278 23.16 6.27 -15.34
N SER A 279 22.03 5.64 -15.00
CA SER A 279 21.23 6.10 -13.85
C SER A 279 21.93 5.86 -12.53
N PHE A 280 22.63 4.73 -12.39
CA PHE A 280 23.44 4.44 -11.21
C PHE A 280 24.55 5.48 -11.01
N PHE A 281 25.34 5.75 -12.06
CA PHE A 281 26.43 6.74 -11.99
C PHE A 281 25.89 8.16 -11.75
N ARG A 282 24.73 8.53 -12.30
CA ARG A 282 24.08 9.80 -11.97
C ARG A 282 23.79 9.93 -10.47
N VAL A 283 23.29 8.88 -9.82
CA VAL A 283 23.07 8.92 -8.36
C VAL A 283 24.41 8.97 -7.62
N ASN A 284 25.33 8.06 -7.96
CA ASN A 284 26.61 7.89 -7.29
C ASN A 284 27.49 9.14 -7.35
N ASP A 285 27.57 9.78 -8.51
CA ASP A 285 28.53 10.86 -8.77
C ASP A 285 27.94 12.25 -8.53
N VAL A 286 26.62 12.43 -8.72
CA VAL A 286 25.97 13.76 -8.64
C VAL A 286 25.23 13.96 -7.33
N ILE A 287 24.58 12.92 -6.80
CA ILE A 287 23.71 13.05 -5.60
C ILE A 287 24.48 12.67 -4.35
N LYS A 288 24.90 11.40 -4.26
CA LYS A 288 25.62 10.85 -3.11
C LYS A 288 26.26 9.52 -3.50
N PRO A 289 27.53 9.27 -3.11
CA PRO A 289 28.17 7.99 -3.40
C PRO A 289 27.40 6.83 -2.77
N VAL A 290 27.18 5.80 -3.57
CA VAL A 290 26.55 4.54 -3.15
C VAL A 290 27.66 3.64 -2.62
N ASN A 291 27.62 3.33 -1.33
CA ASN A 291 28.66 2.52 -0.68
C ASN A 291 28.37 1.02 -0.74
N GLY A 292 27.10 0.65 -0.95
CA GLY A 292 26.69 -0.74 -1.06
C GLY A 292 25.48 -0.91 -1.96
N ILE A 293 25.44 -2.02 -2.68
CA ILE A 293 24.25 -2.50 -3.39
C ILE A 293 23.80 -3.78 -2.72
N TYR A 294 22.53 -3.82 -2.32
CA TYR A 294 21.93 -5.00 -1.71
C TYR A 294 20.69 -5.41 -2.51
N ILE A 295 20.79 -6.53 -3.22
CA ILE A 295 19.71 -7.10 -4.03
C ILE A 295 19.20 -8.35 -3.32
N THR A 296 17.89 -8.43 -3.10
CA THR A 296 17.26 -9.50 -2.33
C THR A 296 16.47 -10.45 -3.21
N GLN A 297 15.75 -11.39 -2.56
CA GLN A 297 14.87 -12.33 -3.25
C GLN A 297 13.80 -11.61 -4.10
N VAL A 298 13.43 -10.36 -3.81
CA VAL A 298 12.46 -9.59 -4.61
C VAL A 298 12.91 -9.50 -6.08
N THR A 299 14.16 -9.15 -6.33
CA THR A 299 14.72 -9.12 -7.69
C THR A 299 15.32 -10.47 -8.11
N MET A 300 15.98 -11.19 -7.20
CA MET A 300 16.69 -12.45 -7.50
C MET A 300 15.76 -13.60 -7.90
N ASP A 301 14.57 -13.69 -7.29
CA ASP A 301 13.54 -14.72 -7.57
C ASP A 301 12.49 -14.22 -8.59
N SER A 302 12.79 -13.16 -9.33
CA SER A 302 11.84 -12.60 -10.29
C SER A 302 11.70 -13.48 -11.55
N ALA A 303 10.49 -13.50 -12.12
CA ALA A 303 10.18 -14.35 -13.27
C ALA A 303 11.14 -14.13 -14.46
N PHE A 304 11.87 -15.18 -14.85
CA PHE A 304 12.97 -15.09 -15.81
C PHE A 304 12.58 -14.43 -17.14
N GLN A 305 11.56 -14.96 -17.84
CA GLN A 305 11.24 -14.46 -19.18
C GLN A 305 10.54 -13.08 -19.15
N THR A 306 9.56 -12.91 -18.26
CA THR A 306 8.70 -11.72 -18.23
C THR A 306 9.37 -10.54 -17.54
N LYS A 307 10.09 -10.76 -16.44
CA LYS A 307 10.75 -9.70 -15.66
C LYS A 307 12.24 -9.55 -15.99
N LEU A 308 13.02 -10.63 -16.00
CA LEU A 308 14.49 -10.56 -16.20
C LEU A 308 14.93 -10.47 -17.67
N LEU A 309 14.18 -10.97 -18.65
CA LEU A 309 14.56 -10.87 -20.07
C LEU A 309 13.88 -9.71 -20.80
N LYS A 310 12.58 -9.54 -20.59
CA LYS A 310 11.75 -8.55 -21.29
C LYS A 310 11.30 -7.37 -20.43
N GLY A 311 11.35 -7.52 -19.11
CA GLY A 311 10.77 -6.55 -18.17
C GLY A 311 11.76 -5.53 -17.65
N ILE A 312 11.32 -4.84 -16.59
CA ILE A 312 12.04 -3.74 -15.93
C ILE A 312 13.37 -4.22 -15.33
N GLU A 313 13.40 -5.45 -14.82
CA GLU A 313 14.60 -6.02 -14.20
C GLU A 313 15.66 -6.47 -15.21
N ARG A 314 15.48 -6.23 -16.51
CA ARG A 314 16.40 -6.73 -17.54
C ARG A 314 17.86 -6.33 -17.31
N PHE A 315 18.10 -5.08 -16.93
CA PHE A 315 19.46 -4.58 -16.76
C PHE A 315 20.11 -5.13 -15.48
N TRP A 316 19.38 -5.14 -14.38
CA TRP A 316 19.86 -5.68 -13.09
C TRP A 316 19.96 -7.19 -13.11
N GLY A 317 19.00 -7.88 -13.73
CA GLY A 317 19.03 -9.32 -13.95
C GLY A 317 20.24 -9.77 -14.75
N LYS A 318 20.53 -9.10 -15.87
CA LYS A 318 21.76 -9.38 -16.65
C LYS A 318 23.01 -9.13 -15.81
N PHE A 319 23.05 -8.05 -15.05
CA PHE A 319 24.18 -7.71 -14.18
C PHE A 319 24.42 -8.78 -13.10
N VAL A 320 23.37 -9.22 -12.41
CA VAL A 320 23.41 -10.31 -11.42
C VAL A 320 23.91 -11.61 -12.06
N ILE A 321 23.35 -12.00 -13.21
CA ILE A 321 23.74 -13.22 -13.92
C ILE A 321 25.21 -13.17 -14.35
N ASP A 322 25.69 -12.03 -14.85
CA ASP A 322 27.08 -11.84 -15.23
C ASP A 322 28.03 -11.94 -14.01
N ILE A 323 27.63 -11.44 -12.85
CA ILE A 323 28.40 -11.57 -11.60
C ILE A 323 28.46 -13.03 -11.13
N ILE A 324 27.31 -13.69 -11.03
CA ILE A 324 27.24 -15.06 -10.49
C ILE A 324 27.97 -16.05 -11.41
N ASN A 325 27.74 -15.98 -12.72
CA ASN A 325 28.27 -16.96 -13.65
C ASN A 325 29.72 -16.69 -14.09
N LYS A 326 30.10 -15.41 -14.25
CA LYS A 326 31.42 -15.06 -14.79
C LYS A 326 32.37 -14.54 -13.73
N GLY A 327 31.88 -14.13 -12.56
CA GLY A 327 32.68 -13.39 -11.58
C GLY A 327 33.18 -12.04 -12.11
N ILE A 328 32.60 -11.54 -13.20
CA ILE A 328 33.06 -10.33 -13.87
C ILE A 328 32.16 -9.18 -13.43
N LEU A 329 32.73 -8.27 -12.63
CA LEU A 329 32.13 -6.96 -12.42
C LEU A 329 32.41 -6.07 -13.64
N PRO A 330 31.45 -5.21 -14.06
CA PRO A 330 31.69 -4.29 -15.17
C PRO A 330 32.94 -3.45 -14.94
N THR A 331 33.74 -3.27 -15.99
CA THR A 331 34.96 -2.46 -15.93
C THR A 331 34.60 -1.03 -15.51
N GLY A 332 35.24 -0.55 -14.43
CA GLY A 332 34.97 0.79 -13.87
C GLY A 332 33.82 0.87 -12.87
N PHE A 333 33.16 -0.23 -12.52
CA PHE A 333 32.13 -0.22 -11.46
C PHE A 333 32.78 0.04 -10.08
N PRO A 334 32.21 0.93 -9.24
CA PRO A 334 32.86 1.36 -7.99
C PRO A 334 32.85 0.28 -6.90
N LEU A 335 31.83 -0.60 -6.89
CA LEU A 335 31.69 -1.67 -5.90
C LEU A 335 32.32 -2.95 -6.44
N LYS A 336 33.49 -3.30 -5.90
CA LYS A 336 34.34 -4.38 -6.42
C LYS A 336 34.25 -5.69 -5.66
N TYR A 337 33.65 -5.67 -4.48
CA TYR A 337 33.67 -6.80 -3.56
C TYR A 337 32.25 -7.30 -3.33
N ALA A 338 32.05 -8.61 -3.50
CA ALA A 338 30.80 -9.28 -3.23
C ALA A 338 30.92 -10.13 -1.96
N TRP A 339 29.88 -10.11 -1.12
CA TRP A 339 29.81 -11.00 0.05
C TRP A 339 29.20 -12.34 -0.36
N SER A 340 29.98 -13.43 -0.19
CA SER A 340 29.62 -14.76 -0.65
C SER A 340 28.54 -15.46 0.17
N ASP A 341 28.39 -15.12 1.45
CA ASP A 341 27.62 -15.93 2.39
C ASP A 341 26.09 -15.85 2.19
N VAL A 342 25.64 -14.86 1.41
CA VAL A 342 24.22 -14.64 1.11
C VAL A 342 23.80 -15.14 -0.28
N LEU A 343 24.76 -15.61 -1.09
CA LEU A 343 24.47 -16.25 -2.37
C LEU A 343 23.93 -17.68 -2.15
N PRO A 344 23.05 -18.18 -3.02
CA PRO A 344 22.56 -17.57 -4.26
C PRO A 344 21.30 -16.69 -4.09
N ASP A 345 20.72 -16.63 -2.90
CA ASP A 345 19.39 -16.02 -2.70
C ASP A 345 19.43 -14.49 -2.71
N GLN A 346 20.55 -13.89 -2.28
CA GLN A 346 20.73 -12.44 -2.21
C GLN A 346 22.15 -12.06 -2.66
N LEU A 347 22.33 -10.83 -3.10
CA LEU A 347 23.61 -10.29 -3.54
C LEU A 347 23.92 -8.99 -2.77
N LEU A 348 25.06 -8.98 -2.09
CA LEU A 348 25.61 -7.77 -1.47
C LEU A 348 26.92 -7.38 -2.16
N LEU A 349 26.99 -6.17 -2.69
CA LEU A 349 28.20 -5.56 -3.25
C LEU A 349 28.64 -4.36 -2.40
N ALA A 350 29.94 -4.18 -2.24
CA ALA A 350 30.56 -3.09 -1.51
C ALA A 350 31.86 -2.59 -2.19
N ASP A 351 32.30 -1.40 -1.77
CA ASP A 351 33.55 -0.76 -2.18
C ASP A 351 34.81 -1.46 -1.66
N TRP A 352 34.73 -2.12 -0.50
CA TRP A 352 35.76 -2.99 0.09
C TRP A 352 35.13 -4.12 0.93
N GLU A 353 35.93 -5.08 1.41
CA GLU A 353 35.46 -6.23 2.20
C GLU A 353 35.03 -5.86 3.64
N ARG A 354 33.90 -5.14 3.75
CA ARG A 354 33.40 -4.56 5.01
C ARG A 354 33.07 -5.60 6.09
N TRP A 355 32.64 -6.79 5.70
CA TRP A 355 32.29 -7.88 6.62
C TRP A 355 33.48 -8.40 7.44
N LYS A 356 34.70 -8.41 6.87
CA LYS A 356 35.92 -8.82 7.61
C LYS A 356 36.26 -7.89 8.78
N TRP A 357 35.79 -6.64 8.73
CA TRP A 357 35.97 -5.70 9.83
C TRP A 357 34.93 -5.94 10.94
N ALA A 358 33.71 -6.33 10.58
CA ALA A 358 32.65 -6.62 11.53
C ALA A 358 32.90 -7.91 12.33
N GLU A 359 33.52 -8.93 11.73
CA GLU A 359 33.91 -10.18 12.41
C GLU A 359 35.00 -9.99 13.49
N LYS A 360 35.72 -8.87 13.47
CA LYS A 360 36.79 -8.57 14.44
C LYS A 360 36.31 -7.81 15.68
N LYS A 361 35.04 -7.40 15.71
CA LYS A 361 34.38 -6.75 16.85
C LYS A 361 33.48 -7.74 17.56
#